data_AF-V6SXH0-F1
#
_entry.id   AF-V6SXH0-F1
#
_cell.length_a   1.000
_cell.length_b   1.000
_cell.length_c   1.000
_cell.angle_alpha   90.00
_cell.angle_beta   90.00
_cell.angle_gamma   90.00
#
_symmetry.space_group_name_H-M   'P 1'
#
loop_
_entity.id
_entity.type
_entity.pdbx_description
1 polymer ?
#
loop_
_entity_poly.entity_id
_entity_poly.type
_entity_poly.pdbx_seq_one_letter_code
_entity_poly.pdbx_strand_id
1 'polypeptide(L)'
;MKTALKKTILFCILSVGILGCSKDDSSDSSTTNDFVTDAASLMSKMTISGATIKNGEIPVPDGVHTDNIESMPSTVIVTSNSLFAMPITTNITDGRIPRMIFIKLDGSDKYYQINLDSNGDPIPTNRTSPTRHDISCSGAPNIRLQAQPAGGTTPYINDAQVYTYAPPVQADPQDLSFLSDPRYWSAPRPIRFRVLDVGTGDVQISMTWDTQSDVDLWLIEPDGNKIYYADKTSSSGGELDFDNTVEYGPENIFFNTTAPSGTYTVKVNYFSGAPTTTHYNVVVKNGSTITNYEGTLTVDDQTDTVTTFTK
;
A
#
# COMPACT_ATOMS: atom_id res chain seq x y z
N MET A 1 -69.46 28.29 -36.37
CA MET A 1 -70.36 28.93 -35.39
C MET A 1 -69.60 29.07 -34.07
N LYS A 2 -69.12 30.28 -33.75
CA LYS A 2 -69.64 31.15 -32.67
C LYS A 2 -69.31 30.67 -31.24
N THR A 3 -68.37 31.39 -30.61
CA THR A 3 -68.39 31.94 -29.22
C THR A 3 -68.48 30.94 -28.04
N ALA A 4 -68.00 31.19 -26.82
CA ALA A 4 -67.35 32.32 -26.18
C ALA A 4 -66.69 31.82 -24.87
N LEU A 5 -65.69 32.60 -24.46
CA LEU A 5 -65.11 32.70 -23.12
C LEU A 5 -66.18 32.90 -22.02
N LYS A 6 -66.03 32.24 -20.87
CA LYS A 6 -66.62 32.70 -19.59
C LYS A 6 -65.60 32.61 -18.46
N LYS A 7 -65.29 33.79 -17.91
CA LYS A 7 -64.61 34.03 -16.63
C LYS A 7 -65.50 33.58 -15.48
N THR A 8 -64.92 32.97 -14.46
CA THR A 8 -65.46 32.96 -13.10
C THR A 8 -64.36 33.40 -12.13
N ILE A 9 -64.73 34.38 -11.31
CA ILE A 9 -63.95 35.07 -10.28
C ILE A 9 -63.77 34.16 -9.06
N LEU A 10 -62.60 34.15 -8.43
CA LEU A 10 -62.50 33.69 -7.04
C LEU A 10 -61.47 34.49 -6.22
N PHE A 11 -62.04 35.09 -5.17
CA PHE A 11 -61.51 35.75 -3.97
C PHE A 11 -60.00 35.79 -3.71
N CYS A 12 -59.46 37.00 -3.56
CA CYS A 12 -58.31 37.27 -2.71
C CYS A 12 -58.69 37.01 -1.24
N ILE A 13 -58.01 36.07 -0.60
CA ILE A 13 -57.88 36.03 0.86
C ILE A 13 -56.39 36.14 1.17
N LEU A 14 -56.08 37.20 1.91
CA LEU A 14 -54.80 37.51 2.49
C LEU A 14 -54.52 36.47 3.60
N SER A 15 -53.55 35.59 3.40
CA SER A 15 -53.00 34.75 4.45
C SER A 15 -51.50 35.01 4.55
N VAL A 16 -51.13 35.68 5.64
CA VAL A 16 -49.77 35.91 6.12
C VAL A 16 -49.11 34.55 6.36
N GLY A 17 -48.27 34.12 5.41
CA GLY A 17 -47.41 32.96 5.54
C GLY A 17 -46.04 33.39 6.00
N ILE A 18 -45.72 33.08 7.25
CA ILE A 18 -44.41 33.26 7.88
C ILE A 18 -43.35 32.61 6.98
N LEU A 19 -42.35 33.37 6.55
CA LEU A 19 -41.10 32.83 6.00
C LEU A 19 -40.41 32.02 7.10
N GLY A 20 -40.80 30.77 7.25
CA GLY A 20 -39.95 29.75 7.83
C GLY A 20 -38.97 29.35 6.76
N CYS A 21 -37.73 29.86 6.85
CA CYS A 21 -36.60 29.22 6.19
C CYS A 21 -36.55 27.78 6.68
N SER A 22 -37.05 26.84 5.88
CA SER A 22 -36.66 25.46 6.00
C SER A 22 -35.15 25.47 5.80
N LYS A 23 -34.40 25.16 6.86
CA LYS A 23 -33.05 24.64 6.70
C LYS A 23 -33.21 23.44 5.77
N ASP A 24 -32.79 23.59 4.53
CA ASP A 24 -32.37 22.43 3.77
C ASP A 24 -31.23 21.84 4.61
N ASP A 25 -31.52 20.71 5.26
CA ASP A 25 -30.49 19.87 5.85
C ASP A 25 -29.54 19.58 4.70
N SER A 26 -28.39 20.26 4.75
CA SER A 26 -27.22 19.93 3.97
C SER A 26 -27.10 18.42 4.02
N SER A 27 -27.13 17.79 2.86
CA SER A 27 -26.57 16.45 2.69
C SER A 27 -25.21 16.50 3.37
N ASP A 28 -25.15 15.90 4.55
CA ASP A 28 -23.93 15.64 5.28
C ASP A 28 -23.04 14.94 4.26
N SER A 29 -22.06 15.67 3.74
CA SER A 29 -21.00 15.07 2.96
C SER A 29 -20.31 14.19 3.98
N SER A 30 -20.73 12.94 4.08
CA SER A 30 -20.13 11.96 4.97
C SER A 30 -18.65 12.08 4.70
N THR A 31 -17.92 12.64 5.66
CA THR A 31 -16.48 12.63 5.66
C THR A 31 -16.14 11.15 5.66
N THR A 32 -15.91 10.58 4.49
CA THR A 32 -15.20 9.31 4.42
C THR A 32 -13.95 9.59 5.22
N ASN A 33 -13.83 9.01 6.41
CA ASN A 33 -12.63 9.16 7.23
C ASN A 33 -11.47 8.80 6.32
N ASP A 34 -10.72 9.81 5.87
CA ASP A 34 -9.76 9.59 4.79
C ASP A 34 -8.59 8.76 5.30
N PHE A 35 -8.39 8.77 6.62
CA PHE A 35 -7.40 8.05 7.38
C PHE A 35 -7.60 6.53 7.41
N VAL A 36 -6.48 5.82 7.49
CA VAL A 36 -6.48 4.40 7.85
C VAL A 36 -6.56 4.28 9.38
N THR A 37 -7.56 3.56 9.86
CA THR A 37 -7.82 3.37 11.31
C THR A 37 -8.07 1.92 11.70
N ASP A 38 -8.36 1.06 10.72
CA ASP A 38 -8.69 -0.35 10.88
C ASP A 38 -8.39 -1.14 9.58
N ALA A 39 -8.67 -2.44 9.60
CA ALA A 39 -8.46 -3.31 8.44
C ALA A 39 -9.37 -2.94 7.26
N ALA A 40 -10.61 -2.53 7.51
CA ALA A 40 -11.57 -2.21 6.45
C ALA A 40 -11.17 -0.93 5.69
N SER A 41 -10.75 0.11 6.40
CA SER A 41 -10.18 1.33 5.82
C SER A 41 -8.88 1.02 5.07
N LEU A 42 -7.98 0.19 5.62
CA LEU A 42 -6.77 -0.24 4.90
C LEU A 42 -7.10 -0.99 3.59
N MET A 43 -8.04 -1.96 3.62
CA MET A 43 -8.50 -2.67 2.41
C MET A 43 -9.00 -1.72 1.31
N SER A 44 -9.62 -0.61 1.69
CA SER A 44 -10.16 0.36 0.73
C SER A 44 -9.09 1.28 0.11
N LYS A 45 -7.94 1.41 0.77
CA LYS A 45 -6.83 2.31 0.37
C LYS A 45 -5.60 1.55 -0.16
N MET A 46 -5.54 0.25 0.09
CA MET A 46 -4.49 -0.64 -0.40
C MET A 46 -4.86 -1.25 -1.74
N THR A 47 -3.92 -1.21 -2.67
CA THR A 47 -3.99 -1.93 -3.93
C THR A 47 -2.84 -2.92 -4.01
N ILE A 48 -3.09 -4.10 -4.58
CA ILE A 48 -2.06 -5.10 -4.80
C ILE A 48 -2.07 -5.43 -6.29
N SER A 49 -0.90 -5.40 -6.92
CA SER A 49 -0.78 -5.69 -8.35
C SER A 49 -1.32 -7.09 -8.67
N GLY A 50 -2.20 -7.18 -9.66
CA GLY A 50 -2.85 -8.44 -10.07
C GLY A 50 -3.92 -8.95 -9.10
N ALA A 51 -4.17 -8.28 -7.98
CA ALA A 51 -5.18 -8.72 -7.04
C ALA A 51 -6.60 -8.34 -7.49
N THR A 52 -7.54 -9.23 -7.16
CA THR A 52 -8.96 -8.97 -7.16
C THR A 52 -9.45 -8.97 -5.71
N ILE A 53 -10.30 -8.00 -5.36
CA ILE A 53 -10.94 -7.97 -4.04
C ILE A 53 -12.19 -8.84 -4.11
N LYS A 54 -12.32 -9.75 -3.15
CA LYS A 54 -13.44 -10.68 -3.02
C LYS A 54 -14.15 -10.43 -1.69
N ASN A 55 -15.47 -10.57 -1.67
CA ASN A 55 -16.25 -10.49 -0.44
C ASN A 55 -16.27 -11.85 0.28
N GLY A 56 -16.40 -11.81 1.60
CA GLY A 56 -16.48 -12.96 2.48
C GLY A 56 -15.12 -13.46 2.99
N GLU A 57 -15.08 -14.76 3.26
CA GLU A 57 -13.90 -15.47 3.72
C GLU A 57 -13.14 -16.14 2.58
N ILE A 58 -11.85 -16.36 2.79
CA ILE A 58 -11.02 -17.17 1.89
C ILE A 58 -11.64 -18.58 1.84
N PRO A 59 -11.77 -19.22 0.66
CA PRO A 59 -12.35 -20.56 0.53
C PRO A 59 -11.38 -21.67 0.98
N VAL A 60 -10.67 -21.45 2.09
CA VAL A 60 -9.75 -22.41 2.68
C VAL A 60 -10.56 -23.46 3.45
N PRO A 61 -10.41 -24.76 3.13
CA PRO A 61 -11.14 -25.83 3.81
C PRO A 61 -10.49 -26.19 5.15
N ASP A 62 -11.29 -26.66 6.10
CA ASP A 62 -10.79 -27.28 7.32
C ASP A 62 -9.96 -28.53 7.01
N GLY A 63 -8.85 -28.70 7.71
CA GLY A 63 -8.04 -29.93 7.63
C GLY A 63 -6.56 -29.70 7.83
N VAL A 64 -5.77 -30.70 7.45
CA VAL A 64 -4.31 -30.63 7.52
C VAL A 64 -3.79 -30.00 6.23
N HIS A 65 -3.25 -28.80 6.35
CA HIS A 65 -2.51 -28.12 5.29
C HIS A 65 -1.11 -28.72 5.16
N THR A 66 -0.78 -29.23 3.98
CA THR A 66 0.51 -29.89 3.75
C THR A 66 1.56 -28.98 3.13
N ASP A 67 1.14 -27.90 2.47
CA ASP A 67 2.06 -26.91 1.93
C ASP A 67 2.43 -25.88 2.99
N ASN A 68 3.56 -25.21 2.77
CA ASN A 68 4.03 -24.17 3.69
C ASN A 68 4.59 -23.00 2.90
N ILE A 69 4.22 -21.78 3.32
CA ILE A 69 5.03 -20.61 3.02
C ILE A 69 6.29 -20.75 3.87
N GLU A 70 7.46 -20.69 3.26
CA GLU A 70 8.77 -20.83 3.90
C GLU A 70 9.29 -19.49 4.38
N SER A 71 9.20 -18.47 3.53
CA SER A 71 9.69 -17.12 3.80
C SER A 71 8.72 -16.06 3.29
N MET A 72 8.51 -15.03 4.11
CA MET A 72 7.79 -13.79 3.80
C MET A 72 8.08 -12.75 4.90
N PRO A 73 7.89 -11.45 4.65
CA PRO A 73 7.92 -10.44 5.70
C PRO A 73 6.88 -10.73 6.78
N SER A 74 7.29 -10.67 8.05
CA SER A 74 6.37 -10.80 9.20
C SER A 74 5.67 -9.48 9.52
N THR A 75 6.26 -8.36 9.08
CA THR A 75 5.77 -7.01 9.31
C THR A 75 6.02 -6.19 8.06
N VAL A 76 5.04 -5.37 7.72
CA VAL A 76 5.07 -4.45 6.60
C VAL A 76 4.75 -3.06 7.15
N ILE A 77 5.71 -2.15 6.99
CA ILE A 77 5.54 -0.74 7.30
C ILE A 77 4.81 -0.08 6.13
N VAL A 78 3.79 0.70 6.47
CA VAL A 78 2.94 1.39 5.48
C VAL A 78 2.90 2.87 5.83
N THR A 79 3.28 3.69 4.88
CA THR A 79 3.17 5.15 4.92
C THR A 79 2.34 5.65 3.75
N SER A 80 2.07 6.97 3.73
CA SER A 80 1.50 7.61 2.55
C SER A 80 2.41 7.40 1.32
N ASN A 81 1.82 7.00 0.20
CA ASN A 81 2.51 6.69 -1.07
C ASN A 81 3.44 5.45 -1.06
N SER A 82 3.44 4.64 0.00
CA SER A 82 4.24 3.41 0.08
C SER A 82 4.07 2.49 -1.15
N LEU A 83 5.20 1.98 -1.64
CA LEU A 83 5.30 1.12 -2.80
C LEU A 83 6.45 0.13 -2.61
N PHE A 84 6.13 -1.12 -2.28
CA PHE A 84 7.14 -2.16 -2.04
C PHE A 84 6.66 -3.53 -2.54
N ALA A 85 7.62 -4.41 -2.75
CA ALA A 85 7.40 -5.82 -3.04
C ALA A 85 7.30 -6.63 -1.74
N MET A 86 6.35 -7.56 -1.66
CA MET A 86 6.26 -8.51 -0.56
C MET A 86 6.61 -9.92 -1.05
N PRO A 87 7.89 -10.35 -1.00
CA PRO A 87 8.30 -11.66 -1.48
C PRO A 87 7.66 -12.78 -0.65
N ILE A 88 7.18 -13.82 -1.34
CA ILE A 88 6.64 -15.03 -0.73
C ILE A 88 7.32 -16.22 -1.37
N THR A 89 7.98 -17.04 -0.55
CA THR A 89 8.56 -18.32 -0.98
C THR A 89 7.79 -19.46 -0.34
N THR A 90 7.45 -20.48 -1.10
CA THR A 90 6.78 -21.70 -0.59
C THR A 90 7.71 -22.89 -0.69
N ASN A 91 7.68 -23.78 0.30
CA ASN A 91 8.41 -25.04 0.26
C ASN A 91 7.45 -26.18 -0.12
N ILE A 92 7.31 -26.40 -1.43
CA ILE A 92 6.48 -27.45 -2.01
C ILE A 92 7.40 -28.41 -2.77
N THR A 93 7.53 -29.63 -2.27
CA THR A 93 8.61 -30.56 -2.68
C THR A 93 8.21 -31.55 -3.77
N ASP A 94 6.92 -31.63 -4.11
CA ASP A 94 6.37 -32.58 -5.09
C ASP A 94 6.21 -32.00 -6.51
N GLY A 95 6.82 -30.83 -6.75
CA GLY A 95 6.85 -30.17 -8.05
C GLY A 95 5.59 -29.36 -8.38
N ARG A 96 4.59 -29.29 -7.47
CA ARG A 96 3.50 -28.32 -7.59
C ARG A 96 4.04 -26.90 -7.41
N ILE A 97 3.35 -25.95 -8.03
CA ILE A 97 3.64 -24.52 -7.89
C ILE A 97 2.38 -23.77 -7.44
N PRO A 98 2.51 -22.73 -6.60
CA PRO A 98 1.39 -21.89 -6.23
C PRO A 98 0.73 -21.25 -7.45
N ARG A 99 -0.61 -21.25 -7.48
CA ARG A 99 -1.44 -20.63 -8.51
C ARG A 99 -2.27 -19.47 -8.00
N MET A 100 -2.48 -19.39 -6.70
CA MET A 100 -3.18 -18.28 -6.08
C MET A 100 -2.52 -17.91 -4.76
N ILE A 101 -2.50 -16.61 -4.48
CA ILE A 101 -2.19 -16.05 -3.16
C ILE A 101 -3.46 -15.37 -2.65
N PHE A 102 -3.75 -15.61 -1.37
CA PHE A 102 -4.85 -14.96 -0.67
C PHE A 102 -4.31 -14.16 0.50
N ILE A 103 -4.81 -12.94 0.68
CA ILE A 103 -4.48 -12.07 1.82
C ILE A 103 -5.78 -11.62 2.44
N LYS A 104 -6.01 -12.01 3.70
CA LYS A 104 -7.14 -11.57 4.51
C LYS A 104 -6.61 -10.63 5.59
N LEU A 105 -7.21 -9.45 5.71
CA LEU A 105 -7.00 -8.60 6.88
C LEU A 105 -8.08 -8.95 7.90
N ASP A 106 -7.71 -9.34 9.12
CA ASP A 106 -8.71 -9.62 10.15
C ASP A 106 -9.52 -8.35 10.47
N GLY A 107 -10.82 -8.51 10.68
CA GLY A 107 -11.78 -7.40 10.79
C GLY A 107 -12.28 -6.82 9.45
N SER A 108 -11.77 -7.29 8.30
CA SER A 108 -12.36 -7.00 6.97
C SER A 108 -13.34 -8.09 6.55
N ASP A 109 -14.46 -7.71 5.92
CA ASP A 109 -15.39 -8.64 5.26
C ASP A 109 -14.93 -9.05 3.85
N LYS A 110 -13.70 -8.69 3.47
CA LYS A 110 -13.09 -8.90 2.16
C LYS A 110 -11.68 -9.46 2.25
N TYR A 111 -11.22 -10.07 1.17
CA TYR A 111 -9.85 -10.53 0.99
C TYR A 111 -9.32 -10.21 -0.40
N TYR A 112 -8.00 -10.16 -0.55
CA TYR A 112 -7.34 -10.13 -1.85
C TYR A 112 -7.12 -11.54 -2.36
N GLN A 113 -7.44 -11.77 -3.63
CA GLN A 113 -7.04 -12.94 -4.40
C GLN A 113 -6.15 -12.51 -5.55
N ILE A 114 -4.94 -13.04 -5.60
CA ILE A 114 -3.95 -12.82 -6.66
C ILE A 114 -3.80 -14.14 -7.42
N ASN A 115 -4.07 -14.13 -8.72
CA ASN A 115 -3.84 -15.30 -9.56
C ASN A 115 -2.43 -15.25 -10.13
N LEU A 116 -1.77 -16.41 -10.19
CA LEU A 116 -0.39 -16.56 -10.64
C LEU A 116 -0.30 -17.36 -11.94
N ASP A 117 0.66 -17.01 -12.80
CA ASP A 117 0.94 -17.73 -14.03
C ASP A 117 1.81 -19.00 -13.81
N SER A 118 2.30 -19.61 -14.89
CA SER A 118 3.20 -20.79 -14.84
C SER A 118 4.55 -20.52 -14.21
N ASN A 119 4.94 -19.26 -14.12
CA ASN A 119 6.16 -18.84 -13.50
C ASN A 119 5.91 -18.30 -12.09
N GLY A 120 4.71 -18.48 -11.52
CA GLY A 120 4.42 -18.04 -10.16
C GLY A 120 4.20 -16.53 -10.04
N ASP A 121 3.89 -15.86 -11.14
CA ASP A 121 3.85 -14.40 -11.17
C ASP A 121 2.45 -13.82 -11.26
N PRO A 122 2.19 -12.66 -10.61
CA PRO A 122 0.86 -12.05 -10.62
C PRO A 122 0.36 -11.76 -12.03
N ILE A 123 -0.76 -12.38 -12.40
CA ILE A 123 -1.44 -12.13 -13.66
C ILE A 123 -2.16 -10.77 -13.55
N PRO A 124 -1.85 -9.77 -14.40
CA PRO A 124 -2.54 -8.50 -14.38
C PRO A 124 -4.04 -8.66 -14.63
N THR A 125 -4.87 -7.93 -13.89
CA THR A 125 -6.33 -7.94 -14.06
C THR A 125 -6.77 -7.31 -15.39
N ASN A 126 -5.94 -6.45 -16.00
CA ASN A 126 -6.14 -5.83 -17.31
C ASN A 126 -4.94 -6.08 -18.23
N ARG A 127 -5.17 -6.85 -19.29
CA ARG A 127 -4.14 -7.47 -20.15
C ARG A 127 -3.53 -6.53 -21.20
N THR A 128 -3.15 -5.29 -20.85
CA THR A 128 -2.56 -4.33 -21.80
C THR A 128 -1.09 -4.04 -21.51
N SER A 129 -0.26 -4.74 -22.28
CA SER A 129 1.15 -4.51 -22.64
C SER A 129 2.25 -5.21 -21.80
N PRO A 130 3.17 -5.95 -22.46
CA PRO A 130 4.31 -6.59 -21.84
C PRO A 130 5.55 -5.69 -21.90
N THR A 131 6.08 -5.28 -20.76
CA THR A 131 7.49 -4.90 -20.64
C THR A 131 8.12 -5.66 -19.47
N ARG A 132 8.76 -6.76 -19.87
CA ARG A 132 9.71 -7.66 -19.22
C ARG A 132 10.53 -7.01 -18.08
N HIS A 133 10.67 -7.71 -16.95
CA HIS A 133 11.93 -8.24 -16.37
C HIS A 133 11.57 -9.45 -15.51
N ASP A 134 12.50 -10.41 -15.40
CA ASP A 134 12.28 -11.84 -15.20
C ASP A 134 11.43 -12.26 -14.00
N ILE A 135 10.68 -13.33 -14.23
CA ILE A 135 9.51 -13.77 -13.47
C ILE A 135 9.69 -15.29 -13.33
N SER A 136 10.15 -15.77 -12.18
CA SER A 136 10.41 -17.19 -11.91
C SER A 136 10.16 -17.52 -10.44
N CYS A 137 9.03 -18.14 -10.13
CA CYS A 137 8.53 -18.67 -8.85
C CYS A 137 8.96 -17.94 -7.55
N SER A 138 9.28 -16.66 -7.63
CA SER A 138 9.68 -15.77 -6.55
C SER A 138 9.06 -14.37 -6.73
N GLY A 139 8.05 -14.24 -7.61
CA GLY A 139 7.38 -12.99 -7.96
C GLY A 139 6.57 -12.42 -6.80
N ALA A 140 7.17 -11.50 -6.06
CA ALA A 140 6.55 -10.79 -4.96
C ALA A 140 5.33 -9.97 -5.42
N PRO A 141 4.14 -10.08 -4.79
CA PRO A 141 3.09 -9.08 -4.98
C PRO A 141 3.64 -7.67 -4.69
N ASN A 142 3.47 -6.77 -5.65
CA ASN A 142 3.71 -5.35 -5.43
C ASN A 142 2.52 -4.78 -4.67
N ILE A 143 2.74 -4.44 -3.41
CA ILE A 143 1.75 -3.76 -2.59
C ILE A 143 1.91 -2.26 -2.85
N ARG A 144 0.86 -1.68 -3.42
CA ARG A 144 0.75 -0.25 -3.72
C ARG A 144 -0.22 0.35 -2.72
N LEU A 145 0.29 1.13 -1.78
CA LEU A 145 -0.50 1.80 -0.76
C LEU A 145 -0.53 3.29 -1.06
N GLN A 146 -1.64 3.75 -1.64
CA GLN A 146 -1.98 5.17 -1.64
C GLN A 146 -2.84 5.44 -0.40
N ALA A 147 -2.23 5.22 0.77
CA ALA A 147 -2.86 5.53 2.03
C ALA A 147 -2.72 7.03 2.31
N GLN A 148 -3.77 7.57 2.91
CA GLN A 148 -3.74 8.84 3.61
C GLN A 148 -3.16 8.60 5.01
N PRO A 149 -2.74 9.65 5.73
CA PRO A 149 -2.18 9.55 7.07
C PRO A 149 -3.00 8.65 8.04
N ALA A 150 -2.37 8.18 9.12
CA ALA A 150 -3.10 7.45 10.17
C ALA A 150 -4.00 8.42 10.95
N GLY A 151 -5.13 7.95 11.48
CA GLY A 151 -6.14 8.81 12.15
C GLY A 151 -5.76 9.28 13.56
N GLY A 152 -4.49 9.63 13.81
CA GLY A 152 -3.97 10.08 15.11
C GLY A 152 -3.44 8.98 16.02
N THR A 153 -3.80 7.71 15.79
CA THR A 153 -3.11 6.54 16.37
C THR A 153 -2.63 5.65 15.23
N THR A 154 -1.41 5.13 15.32
CA THR A 154 -0.83 4.19 14.33
C THR A 154 -1.55 2.84 14.43
N PRO A 155 -2.41 2.46 13.47
CA PRO A 155 -3.13 1.20 13.57
C PRO A 155 -2.17 0.05 13.26
N TYR A 156 -2.25 -0.98 14.10
CA TYR A 156 -1.61 -2.26 13.87
C TYR A 156 -2.67 -3.26 13.42
N ILE A 157 -2.56 -3.73 12.19
CA ILE A 157 -3.37 -4.85 11.68
C ILE A 157 -2.55 -6.11 11.91
N ASN A 158 -2.62 -6.66 13.12
CA ASN A 158 -1.73 -7.73 13.59
C ASN A 158 -2.12 -9.12 13.10
N ASP A 159 -3.38 -9.32 12.74
CA ASP A 159 -3.96 -10.65 12.50
C ASP A 159 -4.27 -10.88 11.02
N ALA A 160 -3.63 -10.15 10.11
CA ALA A 160 -3.73 -10.44 8.70
C ALA A 160 -3.06 -11.78 8.37
N GLN A 161 -3.65 -12.55 7.46
CA GLN A 161 -3.22 -13.89 7.12
C GLN A 161 -2.98 -14.02 5.62
N VAL A 162 -1.89 -14.70 5.28
CA VAL A 162 -1.52 -15.06 3.91
C VAL A 162 -1.65 -16.57 3.73
N TYR A 163 -2.25 -16.95 2.61
CA TYR A 163 -2.36 -18.33 2.16
C TYR A 163 -1.87 -18.44 0.72
N THR A 164 -1.28 -19.59 0.40
CA THR A 164 -1.03 -19.99 -0.99
C THR A 164 -1.84 -21.24 -1.31
N TYR A 165 -2.34 -21.31 -2.54
CA TYR A 165 -2.99 -22.50 -3.08
C TYR A 165 -2.20 -23.04 -4.27
N ALA A 166 -1.83 -24.31 -4.21
CA ALA A 166 -1.00 -25.02 -5.18
C ALA A 166 -1.67 -26.35 -5.59
N PRO A 167 -2.49 -26.36 -6.66
CA PRO A 167 -3.18 -27.55 -7.13
C PRO A 167 -2.19 -28.61 -7.68
N PRO A 168 -2.64 -29.85 -7.94
CA PRO A 168 -1.83 -30.89 -8.58
C PRO A 168 -1.14 -30.42 -9.86
N VAL A 169 0.04 -30.97 -10.14
CA VAL A 169 0.85 -30.61 -11.34
C VAL A 169 0.06 -30.79 -12.64
N GLN A 170 -0.86 -31.75 -12.69
CA GLN A 170 -1.68 -32.05 -13.87
C GLN A 170 -2.92 -31.15 -13.99
N ALA A 171 -3.26 -30.37 -12.97
CA ALA A 171 -4.43 -29.51 -13.00
C ALA A 171 -4.23 -28.34 -13.97
N ASP A 172 -5.30 -27.97 -14.68
CA ASP A 172 -5.35 -26.68 -15.36
C ASP A 172 -5.25 -25.57 -14.29
N PRO A 173 -4.44 -24.51 -14.46
CA PRO A 173 -4.39 -23.39 -13.52
C PRO A 173 -5.74 -22.72 -13.22
N GLN A 174 -6.74 -22.88 -14.10
CA GLN A 174 -8.11 -22.40 -13.89
C GLN A 174 -9.04 -23.44 -13.25
N ASP A 175 -8.58 -24.68 -13.02
CA ASP A 175 -9.36 -25.73 -12.38
C ASP A 175 -9.45 -25.49 -10.86
N LEU A 176 -10.64 -25.10 -10.43
CA LEU A 176 -10.96 -24.81 -9.03
C LEU A 176 -11.51 -26.02 -8.27
N SER A 177 -11.62 -27.18 -8.91
CA SER A 177 -12.19 -28.38 -8.28
C SER A 177 -11.38 -28.89 -7.08
N PHE A 178 -10.10 -28.50 -6.99
CA PHE A 178 -9.23 -28.85 -5.88
C PHE A 178 -9.25 -27.86 -4.71
N LEU A 179 -9.99 -26.75 -4.78
CA LEU A 179 -10.07 -25.77 -3.68
C LEU A 179 -10.59 -26.39 -2.38
N SER A 180 -11.45 -27.40 -2.46
CA SER A 180 -12.00 -28.07 -1.26
C SER A 180 -11.05 -29.06 -0.59
N ASP A 181 -9.86 -29.32 -1.16
CA ASP A 181 -8.91 -30.27 -0.60
C ASP A 181 -7.80 -29.52 0.17
N PRO A 182 -7.73 -29.67 1.51
CA PRO A 182 -6.79 -28.92 2.35
C PRO A 182 -5.32 -29.19 2.05
N ARG A 183 -5.00 -30.28 1.35
CA ARG A 183 -3.61 -30.65 0.98
C ARG A 183 -3.00 -29.71 -0.06
N TYR A 184 -3.81 -28.97 -0.82
CA TYR A 184 -3.31 -28.00 -1.81
C TYR A 184 -3.23 -26.58 -1.27
N TRP A 185 -3.39 -26.42 0.05
CA TRP A 185 -3.32 -25.14 0.72
C TRP A 185 -2.10 -25.12 1.65
N SER A 186 -1.49 -23.94 1.75
CA SER A 186 -0.53 -23.70 2.82
C SER A 186 -1.24 -23.55 4.17
N ALA A 187 -0.52 -23.88 5.25
CA ALA A 187 -0.89 -23.35 6.55
C ALA A 187 -0.95 -21.80 6.50
N PRO A 188 -1.85 -21.13 7.25
CA PRO A 188 -1.91 -19.68 7.31
C PRO A 188 -0.59 -19.12 7.83
N ARG A 189 -0.09 -18.06 7.19
CA ARG A 189 1.01 -17.29 7.75
C ARG A 189 0.58 -15.89 8.16
N PRO A 190 0.79 -15.50 9.43
CA PRO A 190 0.45 -14.17 9.89
C PRO A 190 1.39 -13.13 9.30
N ILE A 191 0.84 -11.96 8.99
CA ILE A 191 1.56 -10.76 8.60
C ILE A 191 0.97 -9.57 9.34
N ARG A 192 1.84 -8.66 9.78
CA ARG A 192 1.42 -7.44 10.46
C ARG A 192 1.56 -6.26 9.50
N PHE A 193 0.48 -5.51 9.28
CA PHE A 193 0.57 -4.21 8.64
C PHE A 193 0.60 -3.14 9.73
N ARG A 194 1.67 -2.35 9.77
CA ARG A 194 1.79 -1.19 10.66
C ARG A 194 1.69 0.06 9.82
N VAL A 195 0.59 0.78 9.97
CA VAL A 195 0.37 2.02 9.24
C VAL A 195 0.85 3.19 10.08
N LEU A 196 1.73 3.99 9.50
CA LEU A 196 2.34 5.13 10.15
C LEU A 196 1.90 6.40 9.47
N ASP A 197 1.61 7.40 10.29
CA ASP A 197 1.36 8.75 9.84
C ASP A 197 2.71 9.42 9.59
N VAL A 198 2.93 9.85 8.34
CA VAL A 198 4.07 10.64 7.93
C VAL A 198 3.59 11.75 7.01
N GLY A 199 4.28 12.89 7.09
CA GLY A 199 4.07 14.06 6.27
C GLY A 199 4.24 13.74 4.78
N THR A 200 3.46 14.45 3.97
CA THR A 200 3.47 14.33 2.52
C THR A 200 3.45 15.71 1.88
N GLY A 201 4.02 15.80 0.68
CA GLY A 201 4.13 17.03 -0.09
C GLY A 201 4.12 16.76 -1.58
N ASP A 202 4.46 17.78 -2.38
CA ASP A 202 4.73 17.59 -3.80
C ASP A 202 6.08 16.92 -4.06
N VAL A 203 7.02 16.99 -3.10
CA VAL A 203 8.16 16.10 -2.97
C VAL A 203 8.07 15.36 -1.64
N GLN A 204 8.18 14.04 -1.70
CA GLN A 204 8.25 13.15 -0.53
C GLN A 204 9.17 11.98 -0.86
N ILE A 205 10.02 11.61 0.08
CA ILE A 205 10.90 10.46 0.02
C ILE A 205 10.66 9.66 1.29
N SER A 206 10.18 8.42 1.15
CA SER A 206 10.04 7.49 2.26
C SER A 206 10.95 6.30 2.05
N MET A 207 11.60 5.85 3.11
CA MET A 207 12.47 4.68 3.11
C MET A 207 12.01 3.66 4.15
N THR A 208 12.08 2.38 3.82
CA THR A 208 11.93 1.25 4.77
C THR A 208 13.03 0.22 4.51
N TRP A 209 13.28 -0.67 5.45
CA TRP A 209 14.28 -1.74 5.31
C TRP A 209 13.89 -3.01 6.08
N ASP A 210 14.56 -4.12 5.82
CA ASP A 210 14.13 -5.47 6.25
C ASP A 210 14.90 -6.07 7.45
N THR A 211 15.83 -5.33 8.03
CA THR A 211 16.62 -5.76 9.20
C THR A 211 16.43 -4.81 10.39
N GLN A 212 16.82 -5.24 11.59
CA GLN A 212 16.95 -4.35 12.74
C GLN A 212 18.30 -3.63 12.66
N SER A 213 18.35 -2.58 11.85
CA SER A 213 19.51 -1.73 11.64
C SER A 213 19.11 -0.26 11.71
N ASP A 214 20.12 0.60 11.82
CA ASP A 214 20.00 2.05 11.77
C ASP A 214 20.38 2.52 10.37
N VAL A 215 19.39 2.97 9.60
CA VAL A 215 19.56 3.38 8.21
C VAL A 215 19.04 4.79 8.04
N ASP A 216 19.94 5.71 7.70
CA ASP A 216 19.63 7.12 7.50
C ASP A 216 19.25 7.42 6.04
N LEU A 217 18.23 8.23 5.86
CA LEU A 217 17.80 8.83 4.61
C LEU A 217 18.35 10.25 4.51
N TRP A 218 19.05 10.53 3.41
CA TRP A 218 19.59 11.86 3.13
C TRP A 218 18.97 12.43 1.86
N LEU A 219 18.54 13.68 1.94
CA LEU A 219 18.12 14.46 0.77
C LEU A 219 19.05 15.65 0.59
N ILE A 220 19.70 15.73 -0.57
CA ILE A 220 20.45 16.92 -0.98
C ILE A 220 19.54 17.73 -1.91
N GLU A 221 19.27 18.96 -1.51
CA GLU A 221 18.43 19.93 -2.20
C GLU A 221 19.17 20.67 -3.33
N PRO A 222 18.46 21.39 -4.22
CA PRO A 222 19.07 22.10 -5.34
C PRO A 222 20.10 23.17 -4.96
N ASP A 223 19.97 23.77 -3.78
CA ASP A 223 20.91 24.76 -3.25
C ASP A 223 22.11 24.13 -2.51
N GLY A 224 22.14 22.80 -2.40
CA GLY A 224 23.15 22.04 -1.70
C GLY A 224 22.85 21.79 -0.22
N ASN A 225 21.72 22.26 0.31
CA ASN A 225 21.30 21.91 1.66
C ASN A 225 21.09 20.40 1.79
N LYS A 226 21.45 19.82 2.94
CA LYS A 226 21.30 18.39 3.21
C LYS A 226 20.32 18.20 4.38
N ILE A 227 19.21 17.54 4.11
CA ILE A 227 18.27 17.08 5.14
C ILE A 227 18.65 15.65 5.54
N TYR A 228 18.89 15.40 6.82
CA TYR A 228 19.25 14.10 7.41
C TYR A 228 19.11 14.13 8.95
N TYR A 229 19.40 13.02 9.65
CA TYR A 229 19.17 12.88 11.10
C TYR A 229 19.68 14.05 11.97
N ALA A 230 20.84 14.65 11.63
CA ALA A 230 21.42 15.75 12.43
C ALA A 230 21.01 17.15 11.96
N ASP A 231 20.45 17.29 10.75
CA ASP A 231 19.89 18.54 10.24
C ASP A 231 18.55 18.25 9.54
N LYS A 232 17.50 18.16 10.36
CA LYS A 232 16.21 17.59 9.96
C LYS A 232 15.32 18.53 9.17
N THR A 233 15.65 19.82 9.10
CA THR A 233 14.77 20.83 8.50
C THR A 233 15.54 21.74 7.58
N SER A 234 14.91 22.15 6.49
CA SER A 234 15.45 23.15 5.58
C SER A 234 14.64 24.44 5.59
N SER A 235 15.32 25.56 5.31
CA SER A 235 14.68 26.86 5.13
C SER A 235 13.70 26.91 3.95
N SER A 236 13.79 25.95 3.02
CA SER A 236 12.91 25.75 1.87
C SER A 236 11.60 25.00 2.20
N GLY A 237 11.42 24.56 3.45
CA GLY A 237 10.24 23.83 3.92
C GLY A 237 10.35 22.30 3.88
N GLY A 238 11.53 21.75 3.59
CA GLY A 238 11.80 20.31 3.71
C GLY A 238 11.98 19.88 5.17
N GLU A 239 11.49 18.70 5.54
CA GLU A 239 11.54 18.16 6.91
C GLU A 239 11.68 16.63 6.91
N LEU A 240 12.59 16.10 7.74
CA LEU A 240 12.65 14.70 8.18
C LEU A 240 11.78 14.55 9.44
N ASP A 241 10.54 14.09 9.27
CA ASP A 241 9.54 14.04 10.35
C ASP A 241 9.43 12.68 11.04
N PHE A 242 9.88 11.62 10.37
CA PHE A 242 10.02 10.30 10.94
C PHE A 242 11.46 9.82 10.78
N ASP A 243 12.10 9.55 11.91
CA ASP A 243 13.49 9.10 12.05
C ASP A 243 13.43 7.85 12.95
N ASN A 244 13.63 6.68 12.36
CA ASN A 244 13.58 5.40 13.05
C ASN A 244 14.97 4.79 13.16
N THR A 245 15.45 4.63 14.38
CA THR A 245 16.83 4.17 14.67
C THR A 245 16.92 2.73 15.15
N VAL A 246 15.81 1.96 15.20
CA VAL A 246 15.80 0.65 15.91
C VAL A 246 15.00 -0.46 15.22
N GLU A 247 14.18 -0.15 14.22
CA GLU A 247 13.29 -1.14 13.58
C GLU A 247 13.49 -1.24 12.07
N TYR A 248 12.40 -1.34 11.30
CA TYR A 248 12.36 -1.61 9.85
C TYR A 248 12.12 -0.32 9.03
N GLY A 249 12.48 0.82 9.61
CA GLY A 249 12.02 2.13 9.17
C GLY A 249 10.60 2.48 9.67
N PRO A 250 9.97 3.54 9.15
CA PRO A 250 10.42 4.30 8.01
C PRO A 250 11.41 5.39 8.41
N GLU A 251 12.12 5.93 7.43
CA GLU A 251 12.46 7.35 7.45
C GLU A 251 11.65 8.09 6.40
N ASN A 252 11.25 9.33 6.68
CA ASN A 252 10.45 10.12 5.75
C ASN A 252 10.91 11.57 5.69
N ILE A 253 11.28 12.03 4.50
CA ILE A 253 11.55 13.43 4.20
C ILE A 253 10.46 13.95 3.25
N PHE A 254 9.83 15.07 3.59
CA PHE A 254 8.81 15.69 2.75
C PHE A 254 8.94 17.21 2.77
N PHE A 255 8.25 17.88 1.84
CA PHE A 255 8.11 19.33 1.85
C PHE A 255 6.72 19.74 2.29
N ASN A 256 6.62 20.51 3.38
CA ASN A 256 5.36 21.06 3.88
C ASN A 256 4.85 22.25 3.04
N THR A 257 5.74 22.83 2.22
CA THR A 257 5.45 23.83 1.19
C THR A 257 5.77 23.29 -0.20
N THR A 258 5.58 24.10 -1.25
CA THR A 258 6.09 23.76 -2.58
C THR A 258 7.61 23.64 -2.54
N ALA A 259 8.14 22.43 -2.71
CA ALA A 259 9.60 22.23 -2.79
C ALA A 259 10.22 23.08 -3.92
N PRO A 260 11.44 23.63 -3.75
CA PRO A 260 12.12 24.39 -4.80
C PRO A 260 12.29 23.62 -6.11
N SER A 261 12.22 24.31 -7.25
CA SER A 261 12.61 23.69 -8.53
C SER A 261 14.11 23.43 -8.58
N GLY A 262 14.50 22.35 -9.23
CA GLY A 262 15.91 21.99 -9.40
C GLY A 262 16.19 20.53 -9.13
N THR A 263 17.49 20.22 -9.01
CA THR A 263 17.97 18.84 -8.90
C THR A 263 18.11 18.42 -7.44
N TYR A 264 17.45 17.31 -7.10
CA TYR A 264 17.53 16.66 -5.80
C TYR A 264 18.34 15.38 -5.92
N THR A 265 19.13 15.05 -4.89
CA THR A 265 19.82 13.76 -4.80
C THR A 265 19.39 13.04 -3.53
N VAL A 266 18.88 11.82 -3.70
CA VAL A 266 18.50 10.93 -2.60
C VAL A 266 19.65 9.98 -2.33
N LYS A 267 20.07 9.89 -1.07
CA LYS A 267 21.07 8.93 -0.61
C LYS A 267 20.56 8.19 0.61
N VAL A 268 21.12 7.02 0.82
CA VAL A 268 20.90 6.22 2.03
C VAL A 268 22.25 5.92 2.66
N ASN A 269 22.28 5.86 3.99
CA ASN A 269 23.48 5.54 4.74
C ASN A 269 23.20 4.45 5.78
N TYR A 270 24.00 3.39 5.75
CA TYR A 270 23.95 2.35 6.76
C TYR A 270 24.73 2.81 7.98
N PHE A 271 24.08 3.51 8.91
CA PHE A 271 24.76 4.09 10.06
C PHE A 271 25.36 2.99 10.94
N SER A 272 24.54 2.00 11.31
CA SER A 272 25.04 0.81 12.01
C SER A 272 24.06 -0.37 11.94
N GLY A 273 24.58 -1.60 12.03
CA GLY A 273 23.72 -2.75 12.24
C GLY A 273 24.48 -4.06 12.42
N ALA A 274 23.75 -5.17 12.45
CA ALA A 274 24.36 -6.49 12.41
C ALA A 274 25.10 -6.70 11.06
N PRO A 275 26.11 -7.58 10.99
CA PRO A 275 26.81 -7.92 9.75
C PRO A 275 25.95 -8.82 8.85
N THR A 276 24.80 -8.30 8.46
CA THR A 276 23.78 -8.93 7.61
C THR A 276 23.44 -7.99 6.48
N THR A 277 23.09 -8.53 5.31
CA THR A 277 22.59 -7.72 4.21
C THR A 277 21.24 -7.12 4.58
N THR A 278 21.15 -5.80 4.52
CA THR A 278 19.93 -5.01 4.72
C THR A 278 19.41 -4.58 3.37
N HIS A 279 18.20 -5.00 3.00
CA HIS A 279 17.52 -4.55 1.80
C HIS A 279 16.68 -3.32 2.14
N TYR A 280 16.93 -2.22 1.43
CA TYR A 280 16.13 -1.01 1.56
C TYR A 280 15.16 -0.85 0.39
N ASN A 281 14.06 -0.17 0.65
CA ASN A 281 13.08 0.28 -0.32
C ASN A 281 12.87 1.78 -0.13
N VAL A 282 13.09 2.56 -1.19
CA VAL A 282 12.96 4.02 -1.21
C VAL A 282 11.92 4.42 -2.25
N VAL A 283 10.87 5.10 -1.79
CA VAL A 283 9.82 5.63 -2.65
C VAL A 283 9.98 7.13 -2.77
N VAL A 284 10.13 7.62 -3.99
CA VAL A 284 10.20 9.04 -4.32
C VAL A 284 8.92 9.47 -5.01
N LYS A 285 8.20 10.39 -4.37
CA LYS A 285 7.13 11.17 -4.97
C LYS A 285 7.67 12.50 -5.48
N ASN A 286 7.47 12.79 -6.76
CA ASN A 286 7.78 14.04 -7.42
C ASN A 286 6.55 14.51 -8.22
N GLY A 287 5.78 15.43 -7.65
CA GLY A 287 4.46 15.82 -8.11
C GLY A 287 3.50 14.62 -8.11
N SER A 288 3.02 14.26 -9.30
CA SER A 288 2.16 13.09 -9.52
C SER A 288 2.94 11.79 -9.80
N THR A 289 4.26 11.88 -9.96
CA THR A 289 5.10 10.72 -10.28
C THR A 289 5.55 10.07 -8.98
N ILE A 290 5.34 8.75 -8.87
CA ILE A 290 5.83 7.94 -7.75
C ILE A 290 6.74 6.86 -8.33
N THR A 291 7.99 6.83 -7.87
CA THR A 291 9.00 5.86 -8.32
C THR A 291 9.56 5.11 -7.12
N ASN A 292 9.68 3.79 -7.24
CA ASN A 292 10.31 2.94 -6.25
C ASN A 292 11.75 2.60 -6.65
N TYR A 293 12.64 2.57 -5.68
CA TYR A 293 14.04 2.18 -5.79
C TYR A 293 14.38 1.19 -4.69
N GLU A 294 15.15 0.16 -5.02
CA GLU A 294 15.56 -0.87 -4.07
C GLU A 294 17.08 -1.04 -4.14
N GLY A 295 17.69 -1.49 -3.05
CA GLY A 295 19.11 -1.78 -3.00
C GLY A 295 19.50 -2.46 -1.69
N THR A 296 20.81 -2.64 -1.49
CA THR A 296 21.35 -3.37 -0.35
C THR A 296 22.50 -2.66 0.32
N LEU A 297 22.48 -2.70 1.65
CA LEU A 297 23.53 -2.20 2.53
C LEU A 297 24.14 -3.38 3.29
N THR A 298 25.46 -3.38 3.44
CA THR A 298 26.18 -4.55 3.98
C THR A 298 27.26 -4.23 5.00
N VAL A 299 27.72 -2.98 5.07
CA VAL A 299 28.81 -2.56 5.96
C VAL A 299 28.51 -1.19 6.55
N ASP A 300 28.88 -0.99 7.81
CA ASP A 300 28.71 0.28 8.52
C ASP A 300 29.32 1.44 7.72
N ASP A 301 28.68 2.59 7.79
CA ASP A 301 28.95 3.82 7.03
C ASP A 301 28.85 3.69 5.51
N GLN A 302 28.39 2.56 4.95
CA GLN A 302 28.09 2.46 3.52
C GLN A 302 27.09 3.56 3.15
N THR A 303 27.37 4.29 2.07
CA THR A 303 26.47 5.30 1.52
C THR A 303 26.19 5.01 0.07
N ASP A 304 24.92 4.88 -0.29
CA ASP A 304 24.49 4.67 -1.66
C ASP A 304 23.73 5.89 -2.18
N THR A 305 24.05 6.33 -3.40
CA THR A 305 23.20 7.30 -4.10
C THR A 305 22.08 6.55 -4.79
N VAL A 306 20.86 6.69 -4.26
CA VAL A 306 19.68 5.97 -4.73
C VAL A 306 19.22 6.51 -6.08
N THR A 307 19.05 7.84 -6.16
CA THR A 307 18.59 8.49 -7.38
C THR A 307 18.88 9.99 -7.35
N THR A 308 18.82 10.59 -8.53
CA THR A 308 18.78 12.03 -8.74
C THR A 308 17.57 12.35 -9.61
N PHE A 309 16.77 13.32 -9.20
CA PHE A 309 15.60 13.75 -9.96
C PHE A 309 15.48 15.27 -10.01
N THR A 310 14.78 15.78 -11.03
CA THR A 310 14.50 17.20 -11.17
C THR A 310 13.02 17.45 -10.92
N LYS A 311 12.71 18.45 -10.10
CA LYS A 311 11.37 18.96 -9.87
C LYS A 311 11.08 20.17 -10.76
#